data_AF-A0A0B8RQ86-F1
#
_entry.id   AF-A0A0B8RQ86-F1
#
_cell.length_a   1.000
_cell.length_b   1.000
_cell.length_c   1.000
_cell.angle_alpha   90.00
_cell.angle_beta   90.00
_cell.angle_gamma   90.00
#
_symmetry.space_group_name_H-M   'P 1'
#
loop_
_entity.id
_entity.type
_entity.pdbx_description
1 polymer ?
#
loop_
_entity_poly.entity_id
_entity_poly.type
_entity_poly.pdbx_seq_one_letter_code
_entity_poly.pdbx_strand_id
1 'polypeptide(L)'
;MSGHVGDLSAKQEAALAKFRENIQDILSCLPAQDDYYLLKWLRARCFDLQKSEAMLRKHVQVRKYMDSDHIKEWKAPEVIQKYMAGGTCGFDREGCPVRYEIIGTLDPKGVLFSASKQDLLRNKFQDCEFLREICDNQTKKLGKRIETIVMIYDFEGLGLKHLWKPAIDVYIELLGMFEDNFPECLKHLFVIKAPKLFPIAYNLVKHILSEDTRNKLIILGANWKEDLQKYIDPSEIPMIYGGTLTDPDGNPKCESKICFGGDVPPKYYVRDQLKQQYEHSIMVNRGSSQQLEYEILFPSCVLRWQFMSDGADIGFGVYLKTKVGSRQHAGEMTEVYHNQRYNAHLVPEDGSLTCPDAGIYVLRFDNTYSYLHAKKISYTVEVLLPDKKSEEKFQELDGQTQKMENHHA
;
A
#
# COMPACT_ATOMS: atom_id res chain seq x y z
N MET A 1 -11.24 30.43 -9.59
CA MET A 1 -10.71 30.60 -8.23
C MET A 1 -10.41 29.22 -7.67
N SER A 2 -9.14 28.97 -7.36
CA SER A 2 -8.60 27.67 -6.95
C SER A 2 -8.97 27.28 -5.51
N GLY A 3 -9.46 28.22 -4.69
CA GLY A 3 -9.72 27.94 -3.27
C GLY A 3 -8.45 27.97 -2.42
N HIS A 4 -7.39 28.62 -2.89
CA HIS A 4 -6.19 28.93 -2.13
C HIS A 4 -6.16 30.41 -1.71
N VAL A 5 -5.36 30.72 -0.70
CA VAL A 5 -5.15 32.11 -0.25
C VAL A 5 -4.68 32.97 -1.42
N GLY A 6 -5.31 34.14 -1.59
CA GLY A 6 -5.07 35.04 -2.73
C GLY A 6 -5.85 34.70 -4.01
N ASP A 7 -6.55 33.57 -4.05
CA ASP A 7 -7.37 33.13 -5.19
C ASP A 7 -8.68 32.48 -4.72
N LEU A 8 -9.38 33.18 -3.82
CA LEU A 8 -10.72 32.83 -3.33
C LEU A 8 -11.80 33.64 -4.08
N SER A 9 -12.91 32.99 -4.40
CA SER A 9 -14.15 33.70 -4.77
C SER A 9 -14.85 34.23 -3.51
N ALA A 10 -15.72 35.24 -3.66
CA ALA A 10 -16.52 35.77 -2.55
C ALA A 10 -17.31 34.68 -1.79
N LYS A 11 -17.79 33.64 -2.51
CA LYS A 11 -18.47 32.49 -1.89
C LYS A 11 -17.51 31.65 -1.03
N GLN A 12 -16.27 31.45 -1.49
CA GLN A 12 -15.24 30.71 -0.74
C GLN A 12 -14.74 31.51 0.46
N GLU A 13 -14.58 32.83 0.35
CA GLU A 13 -14.25 33.71 1.48
C GLU A 13 -15.33 33.65 2.57
N ALA A 14 -16.61 33.77 2.18
CA ALA A 14 -17.72 33.64 3.10
C ALA A 14 -17.78 32.24 3.76
N ALA A 15 -17.52 31.19 2.99
CA ALA A 15 -17.46 29.82 3.51
C ALA A 15 -16.29 29.66 4.51
N LEU A 16 -15.11 30.20 4.23
CA LEU A 16 -13.96 30.17 5.14
C LEU A 16 -14.25 30.91 6.44
N ALA A 17 -14.84 32.10 6.37
CA ALA A 17 -15.25 32.86 7.55
C ALA A 17 -16.26 32.08 8.41
N LYS A 18 -17.29 31.50 7.78
CA LYS A 18 -18.30 30.71 8.49
C LYS A 18 -17.72 29.42 9.07
N PHE A 19 -16.84 28.77 8.32
CA PHE A 19 -16.16 27.56 8.77
C PHE A 19 -15.34 27.83 10.04
N ARG A 20 -14.59 28.94 10.07
CA ARG A 20 -13.81 29.38 11.23
C ARG A 20 -14.70 29.62 12.46
N GLU A 21 -15.87 30.25 12.28
CA GLU A 21 -16.86 30.44 13.35
C GLU A 21 -17.37 29.11 13.91
N ASN A 22 -17.72 28.16 13.03
CA ASN A 22 -18.28 26.87 13.43
C ASN A 22 -17.32 26.01 14.27
N ILE A 23 -16.01 26.13 14.03
CA ILE A 23 -14.96 25.33 14.69
C ILE A 23 -14.27 26.07 15.84
N GLN A 24 -14.81 27.21 16.26
CA GLN A 24 -14.16 28.07 17.26
C GLN A 24 -13.83 27.33 18.56
N ASP A 25 -14.63 26.32 18.91
CA ASP A 25 -14.45 25.46 20.10
C ASP A 25 -13.23 24.53 20.02
N ILE A 26 -12.75 24.19 18.81
CA ILE A 26 -11.61 23.28 18.59
C ILE A 26 -10.39 23.96 17.96
N LEU A 27 -10.47 25.25 17.63
CA LEU A 27 -9.44 25.98 16.88
C LEU A 27 -8.06 25.95 17.59
N SER A 28 -8.04 26.00 18.92
CA SER A 28 -6.81 25.94 19.73
C SER A 28 -6.17 24.55 19.75
N CYS A 29 -6.89 23.49 19.36
CA CYS A 29 -6.37 22.12 19.28
C CYS A 29 -5.69 21.80 17.94
N LEU A 30 -5.72 22.73 16.99
CA LEU A 30 -5.17 22.55 15.65
C LEU A 30 -3.67 22.90 15.61
N PRO A 31 -2.87 22.23 14.76
CA PRO A 31 -1.45 22.53 14.60
C PRO A 31 -1.20 23.91 13.97
N ALA A 32 -2.17 24.44 13.22
CA ALA A 32 -2.13 25.78 12.65
C ALA A 32 -3.56 26.34 12.55
N GLN A 33 -3.68 27.66 12.70
CA GLN A 33 -4.96 28.38 12.64
C GLN A 33 -5.05 29.32 11.43
N ASP A 34 -4.04 29.28 10.55
CA ASP A 34 -3.99 30.09 9.34
C ASP A 34 -5.03 29.65 8.29
N ASP A 35 -5.34 30.54 7.36
CA ASP A 35 -6.33 30.26 6.30
C ASP A 35 -5.89 29.09 5.42
N TYR A 36 -4.58 28.95 5.18
CA TYR A 36 -4.01 27.84 4.42
C TYR A 36 -4.41 26.48 5.02
N TYR A 37 -4.27 26.31 6.33
CA TYR A 37 -4.63 25.08 7.03
C TYR A 37 -6.13 24.81 6.93
N LEU A 38 -6.98 25.80 7.20
CA LEU A 38 -8.44 25.63 7.14
C LEU A 38 -8.95 25.34 5.74
N LEU A 39 -8.36 25.97 4.72
CA LEU A 39 -8.75 25.78 3.32
C LEU A 39 -8.45 24.37 2.81
N LYS A 40 -7.49 23.63 3.38
CA LYS A 40 -7.27 22.21 3.04
C LYS A 40 -8.52 21.37 3.30
N TRP A 41 -9.13 21.54 4.47
CA TRP A 41 -10.34 20.82 4.87
C TRP A 41 -11.55 21.21 4.01
N LEU A 42 -11.66 22.50 3.69
CA LEU A 42 -12.71 23.00 2.79
C LEU A 42 -12.54 22.46 1.37
N ARG A 43 -11.35 22.54 0.76
CA ARG A 43 -11.10 22.02 -0.59
C ARG A 43 -11.35 20.52 -0.68
N ALA A 44 -10.89 19.75 0.31
CA ALA A 44 -11.09 18.30 0.36
C ALA A 44 -12.56 17.87 0.40
N ARG A 45 -13.49 18.78 0.73
CA ARG A 45 -14.93 18.55 0.73
C ARG A 45 -15.68 19.55 -0.14
N CYS A 46 -15.03 20.12 -1.16
CA CYS A 46 -15.64 21.03 -2.13
C CYS A 46 -16.38 22.23 -1.48
N PHE A 47 -15.84 22.76 -0.39
CA PHE A 47 -16.40 23.82 0.45
C PHE A 47 -17.77 23.49 1.08
N ASP A 48 -18.10 22.20 1.23
CA ASP A 48 -19.23 21.73 2.04
C ASP A 48 -18.89 21.88 3.53
N LEU A 49 -19.48 22.88 4.19
CA LEU A 49 -19.15 23.24 5.58
C LEU A 49 -19.36 22.08 6.55
N GLN A 50 -20.47 21.35 6.44
CA GLN A 50 -20.81 20.27 7.36
C GLN A 50 -19.83 19.11 7.24
N LYS A 51 -19.50 18.70 6.01
CA LYS A 51 -18.52 17.62 5.78
C LYS A 51 -17.11 18.03 6.16
N SER A 52 -16.72 19.27 5.86
CA SER A 52 -15.40 19.81 6.23
C SER A 52 -15.24 19.83 7.74
N GLU A 53 -16.27 20.26 8.47
CA GLU A 53 -16.27 20.31 9.92
C GLU A 53 -16.22 18.91 10.53
N ALA A 54 -17.04 17.98 10.05
CA ALA A 54 -17.02 16.59 10.50
C ALA A 54 -15.64 15.94 10.29
N MET A 55 -15.01 16.18 9.15
CA MET A 55 -13.66 15.68 8.85
C MET A 55 -12.61 16.27 9.81
N LEU A 56 -12.62 17.59 10.00
CA LEU A 56 -11.68 18.27 10.89
C LEU A 56 -11.86 17.85 12.36
N ARG A 57 -13.11 17.69 12.82
CA ARG A 57 -13.41 17.18 14.17
C ARG A 57 -12.91 15.74 14.37
N LYS A 58 -13.05 14.87 13.36
CA LYS A 58 -12.46 13.51 13.38
C LYS A 58 -10.94 13.59 13.48
N HIS A 59 -10.30 14.47 12.72
CA HIS A 59 -8.86 14.69 12.79
C HIS A 59 -8.40 15.12 14.19
N VAL A 60 -9.12 16.03 14.87
CA VAL A 60 -8.82 16.41 16.26
C VAL A 60 -8.85 15.21 17.22
N GLN A 61 -9.79 14.27 17.03
CA GLN A 61 -9.81 13.04 17.83
C GLN A 61 -8.62 12.13 17.55
N VAL A 62 -8.22 11.99 16.27
CA VAL A 62 -7.03 11.21 15.88
C VAL A 62 -5.76 11.83 16.47
N ARG A 63 -5.61 13.17 16.39
CA ARG A 63 -4.50 13.91 17.01
C ARG A 63 -4.37 13.58 18.49
N LYS A 64 -5.48 13.62 19.22
CA LYS A 64 -5.51 13.25 20.65
C LYS A 64 -5.13 11.78 20.88
N TYR A 65 -5.65 10.86 20.07
CA TYR A 65 -5.34 9.43 20.19
C TYR A 65 -3.87 9.11 19.90
N MET A 66 -3.28 9.78 18.91
CA MET A 66 -1.87 9.62 18.53
C MET A 66 -0.90 10.35 19.45
N ASP A 67 -1.41 11.17 20.39
CA ASP A 67 -0.62 12.11 21.18
C ASP A 67 0.24 13.00 20.27
N SER A 68 -0.41 13.63 19.29
CA SER A 68 0.24 14.37 18.19
C SER A 68 1.18 15.48 18.66
N ASP A 69 0.95 16.01 19.85
CA ASP A 69 1.73 17.14 20.37
C ASP A 69 3.12 16.68 20.85
N HIS A 70 3.24 15.41 21.29
CA HIS A 70 4.50 14.77 21.70
C HIS A 70 4.96 13.70 20.70
N ILE A 71 4.28 13.54 19.56
CA ILE A 71 4.55 12.45 18.62
C ILE A 71 5.99 12.44 18.11
N LYS A 72 6.66 13.60 18.04
CA LYS A 72 8.05 13.71 17.59
C LYS A 72 9.05 13.08 18.57
N GLU A 73 8.68 13.00 19.84
CA GLU A 73 9.51 12.41 20.91
C GLU A 73 9.31 10.89 21.00
N TRP A 74 8.19 10.39 20.45
CA TRP A 74 7.92 8.97 20.37
C TRP A 74 8.98 8.27 19.49
N LYS A 75 9.55 7.19 20.01
CA LYS A 75 10.51 6.36 19.27
C LYS A 75 9.82 5.09 18.82
N ALA A 76 9.82 4.87 17.51
CA ALA A 76 9.32 3.62 16.95
C ALA A 76 10.11 2.41 17.48
N PRO A 77 9.53 1.22 17.56
CA PRO A 77 10.28 -0.01 17.77
C PRO A 77 11.46 -0.14 16.80
N GLU A 78 12.57 -0.72 17.27
CA GLU A 78 13.82 -0.85 16.50
C GLU A 78 13.59 -1.53 15.14
N VAL A 79 12.70 -2.53 15.08
CA VAL A 79 12.34 -3.22 13.85
C VAL A 79 11.70 -2.29 12.81
N ILE A 80 10.88 -1.34 13.23
CA ILE A 80 10.28 -0.35 12.32
C ILE A 80 11.38 0.60 11.83
N GLN A 81 12.23 1.11 12.73
CA GLN A 81 13.31 2.03 12.36
C GLN A 81 14.28 1.42 11.33
N LYS A 82 14.57 0.11 11.45
CA LYS A 82 15.55 -0.57 10.61
C LYS A 82 14.97 -1.19 9.33
N TYR A 83 13.71 -1.60 9.34
CA TYR A 83 13.13 -2.42 8.26
C TYR A 83 11.88 -1.82 7.61
N MET A 84 11.30 -0.74 8.16
CA MET A 84 10.23 -0.02 7.47
C MET A 84 10.83 0.84 6.35
N ALA A 85 10.72 0.35 5.13
CA ALA A 85 11.34 0.97 3.97
C ALA A 85 10.71 2.33 3.62
N GLY A 86 11.54 3.24 3.13
CA GLY A 86 11.18 4.61 2.78
C GLY A 86 12.01 5.66 3.52
N GLY A 87 11.86 6.91 3.10
CA GLY A 87 12.63 8.03 3.65
C GLY A 87 12.28 9.36 3.01
N THR A 88 12.58 10.47 3.69
CA THR A 88 12.42 11.81 3.11
C THR A 88 13.78 12.32 2.67
N CYS A 89 13.94 12.63 1.39
CA CYS A 89 15.22 13.01 0.82
C CYS A 89 15.04 14.02 -0.32
N GLY A 90 15.61 15.21 -0.15
CA GLY A 90 15.60 16.26 -1.16
C GLY A 90 14.28 17.02 -1.30
N PHE A 91 14.28 17.98 -2.21
CA PHE A 91 13.15 18.84 -2.53
C PHE A 91 12.94 18.94 -4.05
N ASP A 92 11.69 19.05 -4.48
CA ASP A 92 11.39 19.35 -5.88
C ASP A 92 11.85 20.78 -6.26
N ARG A 93 11.73 21.12 -7.54
CA ARG A 93 12.15 22.44 -8.05
C ARG A 93 11.40 23.62 -7.43
N GLU A 94 10.26 23.38 -6.80
CA GLU A 94 9.48 24.41 -6.11
C GLU A 94 9.75 24.43 -4.60
N GLY A 95 10.53 23.50 -4.06
CA GLY A 95 10.89 23.40 -2.65
C GLY A 95 9.96 22.51 -1.83
N CYS A 96 9.06 21.74 -2.46
CA CYS A 96 8.25 20.72 -1.81
C CYS A 96 9.12 19.50 -1.45
N PRO A 97 9.05 18.96 -0.22
CA PRO A 97 9.86 17.81 0.16
C PRO A 97 9.47 16.55 -0.62
N VAL A 98 10.46 15.71 -0.89
CA VAL A 98 10.29 14.45 -1.62
C VAL A 98 10.37 13.27 -0.64
N ARG A 99 9.32 12.44 -0.65
CA ARG A 99 9.19 11.22 0.16
C ARG A 99 9.31 9.98 -0.73
N TYR A 100 10.20 9.08 -0.38
CA TYR A 100 10.38 7.79 -1.03
C TYR A 100 9.69 6.69 -0.23
N GLU A 101 8.97 5.81 -0.92
CA GLU A 101 8.40 4.56 -0.39
C GLU A 101 8.90 3.41 -1.27
N ILE A 102 9.57 2.44 -0.65
CA ILE A 102 10.23 1.33 -1.37
C ILE A 102 9.47 0.04 -1.06
N ILE A 103 8.87 -0.55 -2.09
CA ILE A 103 7.89 -1.63 -1.89
C ILE A 103 8.56 -3.00 -1.91
N GLY A 104 9.37 -3.32 -2.93
CA GLY A 104 9.78 -4.71 -3.16
C GLY A 104 10.69 -5.32 -2.09
N THR A 105 11.47 -4.48 -1.41
CA THR A 105 12.37 -4.91 -0.32
C THR A 105 11.67 -4.96 1.04
N LEU A 106 10.40 -4.54 1.13
CA LEU A 106 9.63 -4.70 2.35
C LEU A 106 9.40 -6.19 2.63
N ASP A 107 9.48 -6.57 3.90
CA ASP A 107 9.07 -7.88 4.41
C ASP A 107 7.78 -7.73 5.23
N PRO A 108 6.59 -7.87 4.58
CA PRO A 108 5.33 -7.60 5.26
C PRO A 108 5.05 -8.58 6.40
N LYS A 109 5.44 -9.86 6.25
CA LYS A 109 5.27 -10.88 7.29
C LYS A 109 6.17 -10.58 8.48
N GLY A 110 7.47 -10.37 8.23
CA GLY A 110 8.42 -10.08 9.29
C GLY A 110 8.09 -8.81 10.07
N VAL A 111 7.65 -7.74 9.38
CA VAL A 111 7.20 -6.50 10.04
C VAL A 111 5.96 -6.76 10.89
N LEU A 112 4.92 -7.42 10.36
CA LEU A 112 3.68 -7.67 11.11
C LEU A 112 3.82 -8.73 12.22
N PHE A 113 4.84 -9.58 12.16
CA PHE A 113 5.19 -10.50 13.24
C PHE A 113 6.02 -9.82 14.34
N SER A 114 6.65 -8.68 14.03
CA SER A 114 7.56 -7.98 14.96
C SER A 114 6.97 -6.71 15.57
N ALA A 115 6.06 -6.04 14.88
CA ALA A 115 5.45 -4.78 15.30
C ALA A 115 3.93 -4.88 15.35
N SER A 116 3.28 -4.05 16.19
CA SER A 116 1.82 -3.96 16.17
C SER A 116 1.35 -3.08 15.01
N LYS A 117 0.12 -3.30 14.56
CA LYS A 117 -0.55 -2.39 13.62
C LYS A 117 -0.60 -0.94 14.15
N GLN A 118 -0.78 -0.77 15.47
CA GLN A 118 -0.82 0.54 16.11
C GLN A 118 0.53 1.26 16.02
N ASP A 119 1.65 0.54 16.19
CA ASP A 119 2.98 1.13 16.03
C ASP A 119 3.24 1.55 14.58
N LEU A 120 2.76 0.78 13.60
CA LEU A 120 2.88 1.14 12.18
C LEU A 120 2.05 2.38 11.84
N LEU A 121 0.81 2.45 12.32
CA LEU A 121 -0.05 3.64 12.17
C LEU A 121 0.58 4.87 12.83
N ARG A 122 1.10 4.71 14.05
CA ARG A 122 1.77 5.79 14.79
C ARG A 122 3.05 6.26 14.09
N ASN A 123 3.85 5.33 13.56
CA ASN A 123 5.04 5.66 12.76
C ASN A 123 4.67 6.44 11.51
N LYS A 124 3.68 6.00 10.73
CA LYS A 124 3.25 6.74 9.53
C LYS A 124 2.63 8.10 9.85
N PHE A 125 1.89 8.21 10.96
CA PHE A 125 1.38 9.51 11.43
C PHE A 125 2.53 10.45 11.82
N GLN A 126 3.55 9.94 12.50
CA GLN A 126 4.76 10.67 12.84
C GLN A 126 5.52 11.15 11.59
N ASP A 127 5.69 10.28 10.58
CA ASP A 127 6.30 10.63 9.29
C ASP A 127 5.57 11.82 8.63
N CYS A 128 4.23 11.83 8.68
CA CYS A 128 3.41 12.91 8.13
C CYS A 128 3.57 14.23 8.91
N GLU A 129 3.65 14.18 10.24
CA GLU A 129 3.91 15.37 11.07
C GLU A 129 5.33 15.93 10.83
N PHE A 130 6.34 15.07 10.61
CA PHE A 130 7.67 15.51 10.22
C PHE A 130 7.65 16.17 8.83
N LEU A 131 6.96 15.60 7.85
CA LEU A 131 6.80 16.20 6.52
C LEU A 131 6.12 17.58 6.60
N ARG A 132 5.10 17.74 7.44
CA ARG A 132 4.44 19.03 7.68
C ARG A 132 5.42 20.06 8.22
N GLU A 133 6.25 19.71 9.20
CA GLU A 133 7.27 20.59 9.74
C GLU A 133 8.34 20.96 8.71
N ILE A 134 8.75 20.01 7.86
CA ILE A 134 9.66 20.29 6.75
C ILE A 134 9.04 21.32 5.80
N CYS A 135 7.76 21.21 5.47
CA CYS A 135 7.03 22.19 4.69
C CYS A 135 6.99 23.58 5.38
N ASP A 136 6.76 23.63 6.69
CA ASP A 136 6.76 24.89 7.47
C ASP A 136 8.14 25.55 7.44
N ASN A 137 9.21 24.76 7.56
CA ASN A 137 10.59 25.25 7.50
C ASN A 137 10.97 25.74 6.09
N GLN A 138 10.58 24.99 5.06
CA GLN A 138 10.76 25.42 3.66
C GLN A 138 9.96 26.69 3.35
N THR A 139 8.77 26.84 3.94
CA THR A 139 7.97 28.06 3.80
C THR A 139 8.74 29.28 4.32
N LYS A 140 9.32 29.16 5.51
CA LYS A 140 10.14 30.23 6.11
C LYS A 140 11.39 30.52 5.29
N LYS A 141 12.08 29.47 4.83
CA LYS A 141 13.32 29.57 4.04
C LYS A 141 13.11 30.26 2.70
N LEU A 142 12.02 29.93 2.01
CA LEU A 142 11.76 30.40 0.64
C LEU A 142 10.87 31.65 0.58
N GLY A 143 10.28 32.07 1.70
CA GLY A 143 9.36 33.20 1.75
C GLY A 143 8.05 32.97 0.96
N LYS A 144 7.72 31.72 0.65
CA LYS A 144 6.50 31.31 -0.07
C LYS A 144 5.89 30.08 0.60
N ARG A 145 4.56 29.94 0.59
CA ARG A 145 3.88 28.79 1.23
C ARG A 145 4.27 27.48 0.54
N ILE A 146 4.84 26.57 1.30
CA ILE A 146 5.02 25.15 0.96
C ILE A 146 4.09 24.36 1.87
N GLU A 147 3.15 23.63 1.29
CA GLU A 147 2.17 22.87 2.06
C GLU A 147 1.82 21.51 1.44
N THR A 148 2.52 21.14 0.38
CA THR A 148 2.36 19.89 -0.36
C THR A 148 3.70 19.15 -0.50
N ILE A 149 3.63 17.85 -0.74
CA ILE A 149 4.77 16.94 -0.85
C ILE A 149 4.77 16.19 -2.18
N VAL A 150 5.94 15.78 -2.64
CA VAL A 150 6.08 14.82 -3.75
C VAL A 150 6.35 13.45 -3.17
N MET A 151 5.62 12.43 -3.63
CA MET A 151 5.86 11.04 -3.26
C MET A 151 6.41 10.26 -4.45
N ILE A 152 7.48 9.48 -4.23
CA ILE A 152 8.04 8.55 -5.20
C ILE A 152 7.89 7.14 -4.63
N TYR A 153 7.07 6.33 -5.29
CA TYR A 153 6.88 4.93 -4.98
C TYR A 153 7.72 4.06 -5.92
N ASP A 154 8.70 3.39 -5.34
CA ASP A 154 9.52 2.40 -6.01
C ASP A 154 8.89 1.01 -5.88
N PHE A 155 8.35 0.51 -6.98
CA PHE A 155 7.69 -0.79 -7.04
C PHE A 155 8.59 -1.91 -7.59
N GLU A 156 9.89 -1.65 -7.80
CA GLU A 156 10.82 -2.71 -8.18
C GLU A 156 10.80 -3.80 -7.12
N GLY A 157 10.59 -5.06 -7.53
CA GLY A 157 10.46 -6.20 -6.63
C GLY A 157 9.07 -6.40 -6.03
N LEU A 158 8.04 -5.61 -6.39
CA LEU A 158 6.66 -5.92 -6.04
C LEU A 158 6.29 -7.33 -6.54
N GLY A 159 6.05 -8.23 -5.60
CA GLY A 159 5.66 -9.61 -5.83
C GLY A 159 4.51 -10.09 -4.94
N LEU A 160 4.14 -11.37 -5.08
CA LEU A 160 3.00 -12.00 -4.39
C LEU A 160 3.05 -11.90 -2.86
N LYS A 161 4.26 -11.83 -2.26
CA LYS A 161 4.43 -11.62 -0.80
C LYS A 161 3.72 -10.36 -0.27
N HIS A 162 3.61 -9.32 -1.10
CA HIS A 162 2.95 -8.06 -0.73
C HIS A 162 1.42 -8.14 -0.81
N LEU A 163 0.88 -9.16 -1.49
CA LEU A 163 -0.55 -9.39 -1.60
C LEU A 163 -1.08 -10.26 -0.44
N TRP A 164 -0.26 -10.53 0.58
CA TRP A 164 -0.72 -11.19 1.80
C TRP A 164 -1.82 -10.35 2.47
N LYS A 165 -2.98 -10.96 2.73
CA LYS A 165 -4.20 -10.23 3.15
C LYS A 165 -3.98 -9.35 4.39
N PRO A 166 -3.35 -9.82 5.49
CA PRO A 166 -3.05 -8.97 6.63
C PRO A 166 -2.18 -7.75 6.31
N ALA A 167 -1.22 -7.88 5.39
CA ALA A 167 -0.40 -6.75 4.96
C ALA A 167 -1.22 -5.72 4.18
N ILE A 168 -2.08 -6.18 3.26
CA ILE A 168 -2.98 -5.31 2.50
C ILE A 168 -3.96 -4.59 3.42
N ASP A 169 -4.56 -5.29 4.39
CA ASP A 169 -5.51 -4.70 5.34
C ASP A 169 -4.85 -3.60 6.18
N VAL A 170 -3.62 -3.85 6.67
CA VAL A 170 -2.85 -2.82 7.39
C VAL A 170 -2.51 -1.65 6.48
N TYR A 171 -2.10 -1.90 5.25
CA TYR A 171 -1.75 -0.84 4.30
C TYR A 171 -2.97 0.02 3.92
N ILE A 172 -4.16 -0.59 3.78
CA ILE A 172 -5.45 0.12 3.62
C ILE A 172 -5.70 1.06 4.80
N GLU A 173 -5.46 0.62 6.04
CA GLU A 173 -5.61 1.48 7.22
C GLU A 173 -4.58 2.62 7.25
N LEU A 174 -3.33 2.36 6.83
CA LEU A 174 -2.29 3.40 6.71
C LEU A 174 -2.69 4.47 5.67
N LEU A 175 -3.16 4.05 4.50
CA LEU A 175 -3.64 4.96 3.44
C LEU A 175 -4.88 5.73 3.88
N GLY A 176 -5.84 5.06 4.51
CA GLY A 176 -7.05 5.70 5.03
C GLY A 176 -6.71 6.74 6.10
N MET A 177 -5.76 6.45 6.98
CA MET A 177 -5.24 7.42 7.95
C MET A 177 -4.66 8.66 7.25
N PHE A 178 -3.86 8.47 6.19
CA PHE A 178 -3.30 9.58 5.42
C PHE A 178 -4.38 10.44 4.75
N GLU A 179 -5.31 9.84 4.00
CA GLU A 179 -6.39 10.53 3.29
C GLU A 179 -7.35 11.29 4.25
N ASP A 180 -7.62 10.71 5.42
CA ASP A 180 -8.54 11.31 6.40
C ASP A 180 -7.91 12.46 7.21
N ASN A 181 -6.59 12.46 7.40
CA ASN A 181 -5.91 13.37 8.34
C ASN A 181 -4.97 14.37 7.68
N PHE A 182 -4.53 14.12 6.45
CA PHE A 182 -3.62 14.99 5.71
C PHE A 182 -4.18 15.36 4.33
N PRO A 183 -5.41 15.92 4.27
CA PRO A 183 -6.02 16.31 3.01
C PRO A 183 -5.20 17.37 2.28
N GLU A 184 -5.27 17.37 0.94
CA GLU A 184 -4.65 18.39 0.09
C GLU A 184 -3.13 18.56 0.31
N CYS A 185 -2.46 17.53 0.85
CA CYS A 185 -1.01 17.54 1.11
C CYS A 185 -0.19 16.91 -0.02
N LEU A 186 -0.80 16.16 -0.94
CA LEU A 186 -0.08 15.55 -2.07
C LEU A 186 0.02 16.53 -3.24
N LYS A 187 1.22 16.71 -3.80
CA LYS A 187 1.47 17.43 -5.06
C LYS A 187 1.45 16.46 -6.24
N HIS A 188 2.36 15.49 -6.22
CA HIS A 188 2.49 14.43 -7.22
C HIS A 188 2.83 13.11 -6.52
N LEU A 189 2.31 12.01 -7.05
CA LEU A 189 2.71 10.64 -6.67
C LEU A 189 3.25 9.95 -7.91
N PHE A 190 4.57 9.76 -7.96
CA PHE A 190 5.24 9.04 -9.03
C PHE A 190 5.34 7.56 -8.69
N VAL A 191 4.91 6.71 -9.61
CA VAL A 191 5.08 5.26 -9.56
C VAL A 191 6.19 4.90 -10.55
N ILE A 192 7.30 4.34 -10.06
CA ILE A 192 8.45 3.95 -10.87
C ILE A 192 8.69 2.44 -10.80
N LYS A 193 9.26 1.89 -11.88
CA LYS A 193 9.67 0.47 -11.98
C LYS A 193 8.57 -0.52 -11.58
N ALA A 194 7.32 -0.16 -11.84
CA ALA A 194 6.20 -0.98 -11.43
C ALA A 194 6.08 -2.21 -12.34
N PRO A 195 5.89 -3.44 -11.79
CA PRO A 195 5.83 -4.66 -12.58
C PRO A 195 4.40 -4.98 -13.03
N LYS A 196 4.22 -6.05 -13.84
CA LYS A 196 2.91 -6.56 -14.28
C LYS A 196 1.92 -6.86 -13.15
N LEU A 197 2.41 -7.05 -11.91
CA LEU A 197 1.58 -7.26 -10.73
C LEU A 197 0.94 -5.95 -10.20
N PHE A 198 1.46 -4.78 -10.58
CA PHE A 198 1.00 -3.49 -10.07
C PHE A 198 -0.49 -3.23 -10.27
N PRO A 199 -1.12 -3.49 -11.44
CA PRO A 199 -2.56 -3.26 -11.61
C PRO A 199 -3.42 -4.01 -10.59
N ILE A 200 -3.00 -5.20 -10.14
CA ILE A 200 -3.69 -5.98 -9.11
C ILE A 200 -3.51 -5.33 -7.75
N ALA A 201 -2.26 -5.01 -7.38
CA ALA A 201 -1.95 -4.34 -6.12
C ALA A 201 -2.68 -2.99 -6.00
N TYR A 202 -2.70 -2.20 -7.07
CA TYR A 202 -3.41 -0.94 -7.12
C TYR A 202 -4.93 -1.13 -6.98
N ASN A 203 -5.51 -2.15 -7.64
CA ASN A 203 -6.95 -2.44 -7.53
C ASN A 203 -7.40 -2.72 -6.08
N LEU A 204 -6.52 -3.33 -5.27
CA LEU A 204 -6.80 -3.60 -3.85
C LEU A 204 -6.91 -2.34 -3.00
N VAL A 205 -6.24 -1.25 -3.37
CA VAL A 205 -6.14 -0.04 -2.53
C VAL A 205 -6.79 1.20 -3.14
N LYS A 206 -7.05 1.21 -4.45
CA LYS A 206 -7.53 2.40 -5.19
C LYS A 206 -8.83 3.01 -4.67
N HIS A 207 -9.66 2.21 -4.01
CA HIS A 207 -10.96 2.65 -3.50
C HIS A 207 -10.85 3.45 -2.20
N ILE A 208 -9.69 3.36 -1.52
CA ILE A 208 -9.35 4.18 -0.35
C ILE A 208 -8.81 5.55 -0.78
N LEU A 209 -8.19 5.62 -1.96
CA LEU A 209 -7.60 6.85 -2.49
C LEU A 209 -8.69 7.84 -2.94
N SER A 210 -8.56 9.09 -2.53
CA SER A 210 -9.45 10.15 -2.99
C SER A 210 -9.30 10.37 -4.50
N GLU A 211 -10.30 11.00 -5.13
CA GLU A 211 -10.19 11.38 -6.54
C GLU A 211 -9.01 12.32 -6.80
N ASP A 212 -8.76 13.27 -5.87
CA ASP A 212 -7.61 14.16 -5.90
C ASP A 212 -6.28 13.40 -5.93
N THR A 213 -6.09 12.45 -5.01
CA THR A 213 -4.89 11.60 -4.98
C THR A 213 -4.73 10.80 -6.27
N ARG A 214 -5.81 10.19 -6.78
CA ARG A 214 -5.78 9.41 -8.02
C ARG A 214 -5.44 10.25 -9.25
N ASN A 215 -5.88 11.52 -9.28
CA ASN A 215 -5.56 12.45 -10.37
C ASN A 215 -4.10 12.92 -10.33
N LYS A 216 -3.45 12.85 -9.16
CA LYS A 216 -2.03 13.21 -8.96
C LYS A 216 -1.07 12.02 -9.16
N LEU A 217 -1.60 10.83 -9.41
CA LEU A 217 -0.83 9.61 -9.64
C LEU A 217 -0.29 9.56 -11.08
N ILE A 218 1.03 9.48 -11.19
CA ILE A 218 1.76 9.44 -12.45
C ILE A 218 2.60 8.15 -12.49
N ILE A 219 2.20 7.20 -13.36
CA ILE A 219 2.97 5.99 -13.64
C ILE A 219 4.00 6.33 -14.71
N LEU A 220 5.28 6.15 -14.39
CA LEU A 220 6.40 6.41 -15.29
C LEU A 220 6.86 5.10 -15.97
N GLY A 221 7.24 5.21 -17.25
CA GLY A 221 7.73 4.09 -18.06
C GLY A 221 9.24 3.88 -17.93
N ALA A 222 9.88 3.39 -18.99
CA ALA A 222 11.31 3.06 -18.98
C ALA A 222 12.24 4.26 -18.67
N ASN A 223 11.90 5.46 -19.18
CA ASN A 223 12.68 6.69 -18.98
C ASN A 223 12.33 7.41 -17.67
N TRP A 224 11.96 6.66 -16.63
CA TRP A 224 11.49 7.22 -15.36
C TRP A 224 12.53 8.12 -14.68
N LYS A 225 13.84 7.88 -14.90
CA LYS A 225 14.91 8.73 -14.35
C LYS A 225 14.86 10.13 -14.95
N GLU A 226 14.86 10.22 -16.27
CA GLU A 226 14.78 11.48 -17.01
C GLU A 226 13.45 12.19 -16.73
N ASP A 227 12.37 11.44 -16.60
CA ASP A 227 11.05 11.99 -16.26
C ASP A 227 11.04 12.61 -14.85
N LEU A 228 11.65 11.97 -13.85
CA LEU A 228 11.77 12.55 -12.50
C LEU A 228 12.58 13.87 -12.50
N GLN A 229 13.65 13.95 -13.30
CA GLN A 229 14.50 15.14 -13.40
C GLN A 229 13.76 16.38 -13.96
N LYS A 230 12.62 16.19 -14.63
CA LYS A 230 11.75 17.30 -15.07
C LYS A 230 11.11 18.03 -13.89
N TYR A 231 10.85 17.31 -12.79
CA TYR A 231 10.16 17.84 -11.61
C TYR A 231 11.11 18.17 -10.46
N ILE A 232 12.21 17.42 -10.34
CA ILE A 232 13.16 17.51 -9.24
C ILE A 232 14.54 17.80 -9.82
N ASP A 233 15.31 18.69 -9.18
CA ASP A 233 16.67 18.94 -9.65
C ASP A 233 17.56 17.70 -9.43
N PRO A 234 18.43 17.31 -10.38
CA PRO A 234 19.34 16.18 -10.18
C PRO A 234 20.18 16.25 -8.90
N SER A 235 20.50 17.43 -8.36
CA SER A 235 21.22 17.55 -7.08
C SER A 235 20.40 17.16 -5.86
N GLU A 236 19.08 17.05 -6.01
CA GLU A 236 18.12 16.72 -4.95
C GLU A 236 17.57 15.28 -5.07
N ILE A 237 17.91 14.57 -6.15
CA ILE A 237 17.52 13.17 -6.38
C ILE A 237 18.71 12.25 -6.00
N PRO A 238 18.53 11.21 -5.17
CA PRO A 238 19.56 10.21 -4.94
C PRO A 238 20.09 9.61 -6.25
N MET A 239 21.38 9.34 -6.32
CA MET A 239 22.03 8.85 -7.54
C MET A 239 21.42 7.53 -8.05
N ILE A 240 20.98 6.63 -7.16
CA ILE A 240 20.28 5.40 -7.55
C ILE A 240 18.95 5.68 -8.29
N TYR A 241 18.31 6.82 -8.01
CA TYR A 241 17.07 7.28 -8.65
C TYR A 241 17.31 8.21 -9.85
N GLY A 242 18.55 8.29 -10.34
CA GLY A 242 18.89 9.04 -11.55
C GLY A 242 19.33 10.48 -11.29
N GLY A 243 19.62 10.87 -10.06
CA GLY A 243 20.24 12.17 -9.76
C GLY A 243 21.73 12.09 -9.53
N THR A 244 22.20 13.03 -8.70
CA THR A 244 23.62 13.20 -8.31
C THR A 244 23.80 13.27 -6.80
N LEU A 245 22.72 13.24 -6.01
CA LEU A 245 22.79 13.27 -4.56
C LEU A 245 23.34 11.94 -4.02
N THR A 246 24.31 12.05 -3.12
CA THR A 246 24.88 10.92 -2.36
C THR A 246 24.90 11.24 -0.87
N ASP A 247 25.11 10.23 -0.05
CA ASP A 247 25.54 10.47 1.33
C ASP A 247 26.94 11.11 1.38
N PRO A 248 27.36 11.65 2.55
CA PRO A 248 28.70 12.24 2.72
C PRO A 248 29.87 11.30 2.41
N ASP A 249 29.65 9.98 2.53
CA ASP A 249 30.63 8.93 2.20
C ASP A 249 30.60 8.52 0.72
N GLY A 250 29.75 9.14 -0.10
CA GLY A 250 29.57 8.84 -1.52
C GLY A 250 28.56 7.72 -1.81
N ASN A 251 27.84 7.20 -0.81
CA ASN A 251 26.84 6.16 -1.05
C ASN A 251 25.70 6.69 -1.96
N PRO A 252 25.46 6.07 -3.15
CA PRO A 252 24.49 6.57 -4.13
C PRO A 252 23.02 6.36 -3.72
N LYS A 253 22.78 5.59 -2.65
CA LYS A 253 21.44 5.27 -2.15
C LYS A 253 20.88 6.29 -1.17
N CYS A 254 21.73 7.13 -0.58
CA CYS A 254 21.36 8.02 0.51
C CYS A 254 20.73 7.27 1.71
N GLU A 255 21.37 6.18 2.16
CA GLU A 255 20.89 5.34 3.27
C GLU A 255 20.85 6.09 4.61
N SER A 256 21.56 7.22 4.74
CA SER A 256 21.40 8.11 5.90
C SER A 256 20.00 8.74 6.02
N LYS A 257 19.24 8.78 4.92
CA LYS A 257 17.90 9.39 4.82
C LYS A 257 16.81 8.43 4.38
N ILE A 258 17.18 7.35 3.69
CA ILE A 258 16.25 6.39 3.08
C ILE A 258 16.55 4.99 3.59
N CYS A 259 15.59 4.39 4.30
CA CYS A 259 15.64 2.98 4.66
C CYS A 259 15.23 2.13 3.46
N PHE A 260 16.05 1.16 3.05
CA PHE A 260 15.73 0.25 1.96
C PHE A 260 15.09 -1.06 2.45
N GLY A 261 14.69 -1.16 3.72
CA GLY A 261 14.03 -2.35 4.26
C GLY A 261 14.94 -3.58 4.30
N GLY A 262 14.40 -4.72 3.88
CA GLY A 262 15.05 -6.03 3.93
C GLY A 262 14.29 -7.02 4.81
N ASP A 263 14.72 -8.29 4.76
CA ASP A 263 14.11 -9.36 5.55
C ASP A 263 14.31 -9.10 7.04
N VAL A 264 13.23 -9.19 7.82
CA VAL A 264 13.28 -8.94 9.26
C VAL A 264 13.86 -10.19 9.96
N PRO A 265 14.95 -10.06 10.73
CA PRO A 265 15.50 -11.18 11.46
C PRO A 265 14.49 -11.79 12.45
N PRO A 266 14.37 -13.13 12.54
CA PRO A 266 13.42 -13.80 13.43
C PRO A 266 13.54 -13.42 14.91
N LYS A 267 14.69 -12.92 15.35
CA LYS A 267 14.89 -12.39 16.72
C LYS A 267 13.96 -11.22 17.08
N TYR A 268 13.40 -10.52 16.08
CA TYR A 268 12.43 -9.45 16.31
C TYR A 268 10.99 -9.95 16.41
N TYR A 269 10.73 -11.22 16.07
CA TYR A 269 9.37 -11.73 15.99
C TYR A 269 8.82 -11.88 17.40
N VAL A 270 7.69 -11.24 17.67
CA VAL A 270 6.96 -11.32 18.95
C VAL A 270 5.73 -12.22 18.84
N ARG A 271 5.45 -12.72 17.62
CA ARG A 271 4.38 -13.68 17.31
C ARG A 271 4.75 -14.47 16.05
N ASP A 272 4.22 -15.67 15.96
CA ASP A 272 4.37 -16.61 14.83
C ASP A 272 3.15 -16.61 13.89
N GLN A 273 2.03 -16.07 14.36
CA GLN A 273 0.79 -15.96 13.60
C GLN A 273 0.02 -14.68 13.93
N LEU A 274 -0.85 -14.29 13.00
CA LEU A 274 -1.88 -13.28 13.22
C LEU A 274 -3.23 -13.95 13.40
N LYS A 275 -4.06 -13.39 14.27
CA LYS A 275 -5.45 -13.84 14.39
C LYS A 275 -6.19 -13.53 13.08
N GLN A 276 -6.56 -14.57 12.35
CA GLN A 276 -7.29 -14.47 11.08
C GLN A 276 -8.76 -14.83 11.28
N GLN A 277 -9.61 -14.21 10.47
CA GLN A 277 -11.00 -14.63 10.27
C GLN A 277 -11.11 -15.31 8.92
N TYR A 278 -11.89 -16.38 8.87
CA TYR A 278 -12.14 -17.16 7.66
C TYR A 278 -13.59 -17.00 7.24
N GLU A 279 -13.84 -16.90 5.94
CA GLU A 279 -15.17 -16.68 5.37
C GLU A 279 -16.00 -17.96 5.36
N HIS A 280 -15.32 -19.10 5.21
CA HIS A 280 -15.97 -20.39 4.98
C HIS A 280 -15.39 -21.47 5.88
N SER A 281 -16.16 -22.54 6.07
CA SER A 281 -15.64 -23.78 6.62
C SER A 281 -16.25 -24.99 5.93
N ILE A 282 -15.44 -26.03 5.74
CA ILE A 282 -15.85 -27.30 5.12
C ILE A 282 -15.36 -28.48 5.94
N MET A 283 -16.06 -29.61 5.82
CA MET A 283 -15.63 -30.87 6.42
C MET A 283 -15.03 -31.79 5.36
N VAL A 284 -13.79 -32.21 5.59
CA VAL A 284 -13.09 -33.20 4.77
C VAL A 284 -13.07 -34.52 5.54
N ASN A 285 -13.95 -35.44 5.14
CA ASN A 285 -14.07 -36.75 5.78
C ASN A 285 -12.76 -37.55 5.68
N ARG A 286 -12.59 -38.51 6.58
CA ARG A 286 -11.47 -39.47 6.51
C ARG A 286 -11.47 -40.19 5.16
N GLY A 287 -10.30 -40.42 4.57
CA GLY A 287 -10.19 -41.10 3.29
C GLY A 287 -10.76 -40.32 2.10
N SER A 288 -11.10 -39.03 2.24
CA SER A 288 -11.73 -38.24 1.18
C SER A 288 -10.99 -36.94 0.87
N SER A 289 -11.46 -36.21 -0.15
CA SER A 289 -10.98 -34.88 -0.49
C SER A 289 -12.15 -33.96 -0.87
N GLN A 290 -11.97 -32.67 -0.65
CA GLN A 290 -12.88 -31.61 -1.10
C GLN A 290 -12.18 -30.76 -2.16
N GLN A 291 -12.96 -30.23 -3.10
CA GLN A 291 -12.47 -29.40 -4.20
C GLN A 291 -13.29 -28.11 -4.23
N LEU A 292 -12.62 -26.99 -4.40
CA LEU A 292 -13.22 -25.68 -4.64
C LEU A 292 -12.84 -25.25 -6.05
N GLU A 293 -13.83 -24.96 -6.88
CA GLU A 293 -13.63 -24.63 -8.29
C GLU A 293 -13.81 -23.14 -8.51
N TYR A 294 -12.83 -22.50 -9.14
CA TYR A 294 -12.83 -21.08 -9.50
C TYR A 294 -12.63 -20.95 -11.00
N GLU A 295 -13.65 -20.47 -11.70
CA GLU A 295 -13.58 -20.18 -13.13
C GLU A 295 -12.87 -18.84 -13.35
N ILE A 296 -11.67 -18.92 -13.91
CA ILE A 296 -10.86 -17.76 -14.26
C ILE A 296 -11.08 -17.45 -15.74
N LEU A 297 -11.73 -16.32 -15.99
CA LEU A 297 -12.04 -15.85 -17.35
C LEU A 297 -10.94 -14.96 -17.93
N PHE A 298 -10.20 -14.27 -17.05
CA PHE A 298 -9.19 -13.30 -17.44
C PHE A 298 -7.81 -13.77 -16.94
N PRO A 299 -6.87 -14.07 -17.85
CA PRO A 299 -5.49 -14.33 -17.51
C PRO A 299 -4.87 -13.22 -16.64
N SER A 300 -3.78 -13.56 -15.97
CA SER A 300 -2.98 -12.67 -15.12
C SER A 300 -3.63 -12.25 -13.79
N CYS A 301 -4.86 -12.67 -13.46
CA CYS A 301 -5.39 -12.48 -12.11
C CYS A 301 -4.58 -13.26 -11.07
N VAL A 302 -4.72 -12.90 -9.79
CA VAL A 302 -4.09 -13.65 -8.69
C VAL A 302 -5.14 -14.42 -7.91
N LEU A 303 -4.99 -15.73 -7.82
CA LEU A 303 -5.75 -16.56 -6.89
C LEU A 303 -4.99 -16.56 -5.56
N ARG A 304 -5.63 -16.10 -4.48
CA ARG A 304 -5.08 -16.04 -3.12
C ARG A 304 -5.91 -16.90 -2.19
N TRP A 305 -5.26 -17.61 -1.27
CA TRP A 305 -5.93 -18.42 -0.26
C TRP A 305 -5.27 -18.28 1.11
N GLN A 306 -6.07 -18.53 2.14
CA GLN A 306 -5.62 -18.78 3.51
C GLN A 306 -6.52 -19.84 4.14
N PHE A 307 -5.95 -20.74 4.93
CA PHE A 307 -6.72 -21.78 5.62
C PHE A 307 -6.06 -22.28 6.91
N MET A 308 -6.89 -22.88 7.76
CA MET A 308 -6.49 -23.59 8.97
C MET A 308 -7.29 -24.89 9.07
N SER A 309 -6.68 -25.93 9.63
CA SER A 309 -7.32 -27.23 9.85
C SER A 309 -7.43 -27.54 11.35
N ASP A 310 -8.54 -28.16 11.75
CA ASP A 310 -8.68 -28.63 13.13
C ASP A 310 -7.86 -29.92 13.35
N GLY A 311 -7.05 -29.91 14.40
CA GLY A 311 -6.48 -31.10 15.07
C GLY A 311 -5.31 -31.80 14.40
N ALA A 312 -5.16 -31.76 13.08
CA ALA A 312 -4.07 -32.45 12.37
C ALA A 312 -3.77 -31.83 11.01
N ASP A 313 -2.74 -32.34 10.35
CA ASP A 313 -2.29 -31.92 9.03
C ASP A 313 -3.34 -32.10 7.93
N ILE A 314 -3.33 -31.27 6.89
CA ILE A 314 -4.20 -31.42 5.72
C ILE A 314 -3.36 -31.35 4.44
N GLY A 315 -3.68 -32.19 3.46
CA GLY A 315 -3.11 -32.08 2.11
C GLY A 315 -3.73 -30.89 1.40
N PHE A 316 -2.94 -30.08 0.73
CA PHE A 316 -3.46 -28.98 -0.09
C PHE A 316 -2.64 -28.83 -1.37
N GLY A 317 -3.34 -28.69 -2.50
CA GLY A 317 -2.74 -28.38 -3.79
C GLY A 317 -3.73 -27.62 -4.69
N VAL A 318 -3.21 -26.99 -5.74
CA VAL A 318 -4.02 -26.28 -6.74
C VAL A 318 -3.78 -26.89 -8.11
N TYR A 319 -4.88 -27.10 -8.84
CA TYR A 319 -4.88 -27.78 -10.13
C TYR A 319 -5.64 -26.95 -11.16
N LEU A 320 -5.36 -27.17 -12.45
CA LEU A 320 -6.14 -26.64 -13.56
C LEU A 320 -6.84 -27.80 -14.26
N LYS A 321 -8.18 -27.71 -14.41
CA LYS A 321 -8.95 -28.72 -15.14
C LYS A 321 -8.50 -28.81 -16.58
N THR A 322 -8.45 -30.03 -17.10
CA THR A 322 -8.11 -30.34 -18.50
C THR A 322 -9.35 -30.53 -19.36
N LYS A 323 -10.51 -30.78 -18.74
CA LYS A 323 -11.78 -31.04 -19.41
C LYS A 323 -12.89 -30.22 -18.77
N VAL A 324 -13.78 -29.71 -19.60
CA VAL A 324 -15.00 -29.01 -19.16
C VAL A 324 -16.02 -30.06 -18.69
N GLY A 325 -16.65 -29.85 -17.53
CA GLY A 325 -17.71 -30.72 -17.02
C GLY A 325 -17.42 -31.30 -15.62
N SER A 326 -17.61 -32.62 -15.48
CA SER A 326 -17.65 -33.34 -14.20
C SER A 326 -16.40 -33.16 -13.33
N ARG A 327 -16.54 -33.43 -12.04
CA ARG A 327 -15.43 -33.49 -11.08
C ARG A 327 -14.31 -34.39 -11.62
N GLN A 328 -13.08 -33.87 -11.66
CA GLN A 328 -11.89 -34.59 -12.10
C GLN A 328 -11.09 -35.08 -10.89
N HIS A 329 -10.46 -36.25 -11.02
CA HIS A 329 -9.48 -36.72 -10.06
C HIS A 329 -8.17 -35.94 -10.23
N ALA A 330 -7.34 -35.86 -9.18
CA ALA A 330 -6.11 -35.08 -9.20
C ALA A 330 -5.17 -35.46 -10.36
N GLY A 331 -5.03 -36.76 -10.65
CA GLY A 331 -4.18 -37.25 -11.75
C GLY A 331 -4.70 -36.95 -13.16
N GLU A 332 -5.90 -36.40 -13.31
CA GLU A 332 -6.49 -36.01 -14.59
C GLU A 332 -6.37 -34.49 -14.85
N MET A 333 -5.94 -33.74 -13.83
CA MET A 333 -5.79 -32.28 -13.88
C MET A 333 -4.31 -31.91 -13.96
N THR A 334 -4.02 -30.73 -14.50
CA THR A 334 -2.65 -30.19 -14.48
C THR A 334 -2.37 -29.63 -13.09
N GLU A 335 -1.37 -30.15 -12.39
CA GLU A 335 -0.95 -29.59 -11.10
C GLU A 335 -0.26 -28.23 -11.33
N VAL A 336 -0.80 -27.16 -10.74
CA VAL A 336 -0.23 -25.79 -10.83
C VAL A 336 0.37 -25.32 -9.51
N TYR A 337 -0.02 -25.94 -8.40
CA TYR A 337 0.60 -25.77 -7.10
C TYR A 337 0.66 -27.13 -6.40
N HIS A 338 1.88 -27.56 -6.06
CA HIS A 338 2.13 -28.93 -5.63
C HIS A 338 1.34 -29.29 -4.37
N ASN A 339 0.74 -30.48 -4.37
CA ASN A 339 0.02 -31.00 -3.23
C ASN A 339 0.97 -31.45 -2.12
N GLN A 340 0.99 -30.70 -1.02
CA GLN A 340 1.81 -30.99 0.16
C GLN A 340 0.95 -31.17 1.40
N ARG A 341 1.52 -31.80 2.43
CA ARG A 341 0.86 -31.95 3.74
C ARG A 341 1.29 -30.79 4.62
N TYR A 342 0.31 -30.00 5.06
CA TYR A 342 0.53 -28.81 5.86
C TYR A 342 0.08 -29.04 7.29
N ASN A 343 0.88 -28.61 8.26
CA ASN A 343 0.52 -28.60 9.68
C ASN A 343 -0.37 -27.39 10.01
N ALA A 344 -1.43 -27.19 9.21
CA ALA A 344 -2.31 -26.04 9.26
C ALA A 344 -3.16 -25.94 10.54
N HIS A 345 -2.97 -26.85 11.50
CA HIS A 345 -3.55 -26.82 12.85
C HIS A 345 -2.66 -26.08 13.85
N LEU A 346 -1.38 -25.87 13.54
CA LEU A 346 -0.42 -25.14 14.38
C LEU A 346 -0.34 -23.67 13.96
N VAL A 347 -0.20 -23.44 12.66
CA VAL A 347 -0.07 -22.11 12.05
C VAL A 347 -0.96 -22.07 10.81
N PRO A 348 -1.73 -21.00 10.58
CA PRO A 348 -2.44 -20.79 9.32
C PRO A 348 -1.52 -20.92 8.12
N GLU A 349 -2.01 -21.57 7.08
CA GLU A 349 -1.35 -21.59 5.78
C GLU A 349 -1.93 -20.51 4.89
N ASP A 350 -1.09 -19.83 4.14
CA ASP A 350 -1.49 -18.87 3.12
C ASP A 350 -0.64 -19.03 1.87
N GLY A 351 -1.23 -18.66 0.73
CA GLY A 351 -0.54 -18.72 -0.54
C GLY A 351 -1.26 -17.92 -1.59
N SER A 352 -0.56 -17.70 -2.70
CA SER A 352 -1.16 -17.12 -3.88
C SER A 352 -0.41 -17.58 -5.12
N LEU A 353 -1.10 -17.54 -6.26
CA LEU A 353 -0.53 -17.79 -7.56
C LEU A 353 -1.12 -16.80 -8.57
N THR A 354 -0.29 -16.38 -9.53
CA THR A 354 -0.80 -15.71 -10.73
C THR A 354 -1.35 -16.77 -11.67
N CYS A 355 -2.58 -16.60 -12.14
CA CYS A 355 -3.23 -17.50 -13.09
C CYS A 355 -2.78 -17.13 -14.52
N PRO A 356 -1.84 -17.84 -15.16
CA PRO A 356 -1.35 -17.48 -16.49
C PRO A 356 -2.42 -17.66 -17.57
N ASP A 357 -3.30 -18.64 -17.38
CA ASP A 357 -4.30 -19.06 -18.36
C ASP A 357 -5.70 -18.97 -17.78
N ALA A 358 -6.68 -18.71 -18.66
CA ALA A 358 -8.08 -18.86 -18.34
C ALA A 358 -8.44 -20.35 -18.19
N GLY A 359 -9.37 -20.66 -17.29
CA GLY A 359 -9.81 -22.03 -17.03
C GLY A 359 -10.33 -22.22 -15.61
N ILE A 360 -10.64 -23.46 -15.25
CA ILE A 360 -11.18 -23.80 -13.93
C ILE A 360 -10.04 -24.24 -13.02
N TYR A 361 -9.66 -23.38 -12.08
CA TYR A 361 -8.68 -23.69 -11.05
C TYR A 361 -9.37 -24.39 -9.89
N VAL A 362 -8.77 -25.47 -9.42
CA VAL A 362 -9.31 -26.35 -8.38
C VAL A 362 -8.38 -26.34 -7.19
N LEU A 363 -8.81 -25.73 -6.09
CA LEU A 363 -8.13 -25.84 -4.80
C LEU A 363 -8.63 -27.11 -4.12
N ARG A 364 -7.73 -28.05 -3.86
CA ARG A 364 -8.08 -29.37 -3.34
C ARG A 364 -7.54 -29.57 -1.93
N PHE A 365 -8.43 -29.79 -0.97
CA PHE A 365 -8.09 -30.25 0.38
C PHE A 365 -8.17 -31.77 0.44
N ASP A 366 -7.04 -32.41 0.75
CA ASP A 366 -6.87 -33.85 0.70
C ASP A 366 -6.69 -34.45 2.11
N ASN A 367 -7.62 -35.31 2.51
CA ASN A 367 -7.59 -36.09 3.75
C ASN A 367 -7.59 -37.61 3.46
N THR A 368 -7.19 -38.02 2.25
CA THR A 368 -7.19 -39.43 1.83
C THR A 368 -6.24 -40.31 2.62
N TYR A 369 -5.22 -39.72 3.23
CA TYR A 369 -4.24 -40.42 4.06
C TYR A 369 -4.67 -40.58 5.53
N SER A 370 -5.76 -39.95 5.98
CA SER A 370 -6.22 -40.05 7.37
C SER A 370 -7.13 -41.25 7.57
N TYR A 371 -6.76 -42.11 8.52
CA TYR A 371 -7.53 -43.30 8.88
C TYR A 371 -8.57 -43.05 10.00
N LEU A 372 -8.38 -42.00 10.81
CA LEU A 372 -9.09 -41.86 12.09
C LEU A 372 -10.07 -40.68 12.12
N HIS A 373 -9.71 -39.54 11.52
CA HIS A 373 -10.44 -38.28 11.76
C HIS A 373 -10.82 -37.55 10.47
N ALA A 374 -12.07 -37.07 10.44
CA ALA A 374 -12.49 -35.99 9.56
C ALA A 374 -11.89 -34.67 10.05
N LYS A 375 -11.65 -33.74 9.13
CA LYS A 375 -11.02 -32.45 9.41
C LYS A 375 -11.96 -31.34 9.02
N LYS A 376 -12.21 -30.42 9.94
CA LYS A 376 -12.84 -29.14 9.61
C LYS A 376 -11.75 -28.20 9.13
N ILE A 377 -11.96 -27.64 7.95
CA ILE A 377 -11.06 -26.66 7.34
C ILE A 377 -11.79 -25.32 7.32
N SER A 378 -11.19 -24.30 7.94
CA SER A 378 -11.66 -22.92 7.85
C SER A 378 -10.80 -22.19 6.84
N TYR A 379 -11.39 -21.51 5.86
CA TYR A 379 -10.63 -20.91 4.75
C TYR A 379 -11.27 -19.64 4.18
N THR A 380 -10.45 -18.88 3.47
CA THR A 380 -10.83 -17.78 2.57
C THR A 380 -10.06 -17.93 1.28
N VAL A 381 -10.74 -17.75 0.14
CA VAL A 381 -10.12 -17.78 -1.19
C VAL A 381 -10.67 -16.62 -2.00
N GLU A 382 -9.78 -15.83 -2.59
CA GLU A 382 -10.12 -14.62 -3.32
C GLU A 382 -9.45 -14.64 -4.69
N VAL A 383 -10.18 -14.17 -5.72
CA VAL A 383 -9.62 -13.89 -7.05
C VAL A 383 -9.39 -12.39 -7.14
N LEU A 384 -8.12 -12.00 -7.20
CA LEU A 384 -7.70 -10.61 -7.26
C LEU A 384 -7.52 -10.21 -8.73
N LEU A 385 -8.39 -9.31 -9.18
CA LEU A 385 -8.39 -8.83 -10.56
C LEU A 385 -7.51 -7.60 -10.74
N PRO A 386 -6.90 -7.40 -11.92
CA PRO A 386 -6.19 -6.18 -12.24
C PRO A 386 -7.15 -4.99 -12.38
N ASP A 387 -6.67 -3.79 -12.06
CA ASP A 387 -7.34 -2.55 -12.45
C ASP A 387 -7.17 -2.31 -13.96
N LYS A 388 -8.26 -2.43 -14.72
CA LYS A 388 -8.24 -2.32 -16.19
C LYS A 388 -7.56 -1.05 -16.71
N LYS A 389 -7.85 0.11 -16.10
CA LYS A 389 -7.28 1.39 -16.54
C LYS A 389 -5.77 1.45 -16.33
N SER A 390 -5.30 0.95 -15.19
CA SER A 390 -3.86 0.86 -14.90
C SER A 390 -3.18 -0.15 -15.81
N GLU A 391 -3.83 -1.28 -16.10
CA GLU A 391 -3.34 -2.29 -17.03
C GLU A 391 -3.19 -1.75 -18.47
N GLU A 392 -4.20 -1.04 -18.98
CA GLU A 392 -4.14 -0.36 -20.29
C GLU A 392 -2.98 0.64 -20.36
N LYS A 393 -2.85 1.50 -19.34
CA LYS A 393 -1.74 2.47 -19.25
C LYS A 393 -0.36 1.77 -19.21
N PHE A 394 -0.29 0.61 -18.56
CA PHE A 394 0.91 -0.22 -18.55
C PHE A 394 1.26 -0.76 -19.93
N GLN A 395 0.28 -1.30 -20.65
CA GLN A 395 0.48 -1.82 -22.00
C GLN A 395 0.94 -0.72 -22.97
N GLU A 396 0.43 0.52 -22.80
CA GLU A 396 0.89 1.67 -23.58
C GLU A 396 2.36 2.02 -23.29
N LEU A 397 2.76 2.07 -22.00
CA LEU A 397 4.14 2.37 -21.59
C LEU A 397 5.13 1.27 -22.02
N ASP A 398 4.75 0.00 -21.89
CA ASP A 398 5.55 -1.14 -22.34
C ASP A 398 5.71 -1.11 -23.88
N GLY A 399 4.64 -0.82 -24.61
CA GLY A 399 4.66 -0.70 -26.06
C GLY A 399 5.55 0.44 -26.58
N GLN A 400 5.65 1.55 -25.83
CA GLN A 400 6.59 2.64 -26.14
C GLN A 400 8.05 2.22 -25.89
N THR A 401 8.30 1.43 -24.84
CA THR A 401 9.63 0.92 -24.49
C THR A 401 10.17 -0.02 -25.56
N GLN A 402 9.37 -0.99 -25.99
CA GLN A 402 9.76 -1.94 -27.06
C GLN A 402 10.04 -1.23 -28.40
N LYS A 403 9.33 -0.13 -28.71
CA LYS A 403 9.59 0.67 -29.91
C LYS A 403 10.93 1.41 -29.84
N MET A 404 11.31 1.91 -28.65
CA MET A 404 12.61 2.57 -28.46
C MET A 404 13.77 1.59 -28.58
N GLU A 405 13.65 0.40 -27.96
CA GLU A 405 14.66 -0.67 -28.06
C GLU A 405 14.86 -1.14 -29.50
N ASN A 406 13.79 -1.30 -30.27
CA ASN A 406 13.86 -1.68 -31.69
C ASN A 406 14.39 -0.59 -32.63
N HIS A 407 14.49 0.68 -32.19
CA HIS A 407 15.12 1.76 -32.97
C HIS A 407 16.61 1.95 -32.65
N HIS A 408 17.11 1.29 -31.59
CA HIS A 408 18.51 1.36 -31.15
C HIS A 408 19.28 0.05 -31.43
N ALA A 409 18.62 -0.94 -32.03
CA ALA A 409 19.20 -2.16 -32.61
C ALA A 409 19.22 -2.02 -34.14
#